data_AF-K7ZAG1-F1
#
_entry.id   AF-K7ZAG1-F1
#
_cell.length_a   1.000
_cell.length_b   1.000
_cell.length_c   1.000
_cell.angle_alpha   90.00
_cell.angle_beta   90.00
_cell.angle_gamma   90.00
#
_symmetry.space_group_name_H-M   'P 1'
#
loop_
_entity.id
_entity.type
_entity.pdbx_description
1 polymer ?
#
loop_
_entity_poly.entity_id
_entity_poly.type
_entity_poly.pdbx_seq_one_letter_code
_entity_poly.pdbx_strand_id
1 'polypeptide(L)'
;MSHKKQHASHEDVSKRLKRAKGHLETVIKMIADERACVDVARQLHAVTKALSAAKSVYIHDHIEHCLDGNHKDLDLDEIKEITKYI
;
A
#
# COMPACT_ATOMS: atom_id res chain seq x y z
N MET A 1 1.93 22.49 -10.02
CA MET A 1 0.74 22.61 -9.14
C MET A 1 0.35 21.21 -8.72
N SER A 2 0.44 20.89 -7.42
CA SER A 2 0.19 19.55 -6.90
C SER A 2 -1.32 19.31 -6.86
N HIS A 3 -1.84 18.48 -7.77
CA HIS A 3 -3.23 18.06 -7.73
C HIS A 3 -3.44 17.09 -6.58
N LYS A 4 -3.78 17.64 -5.40
CA LYS A 4 -4.22 16.89 -4.24
C LYS A 4 -5.67 16.45 -4.47
N LYS A 5 -5.90 15.42 -5.28
CA LYS A 5 -7.21 14.77 -5.40
C LYS A 5 -7.31 13.70 -4.32
N GLN A 6 -8.14 13.93 -3.31
CA GLN A 6 -8.39 12.96 -2.24
C GLN A 6 -9.38 11.90 -2.76
N HIS A 7 -8.89 10.73 -3.16
CA HIS A 7 -9.73 9.54 -3.41
C HIS A 7 -10.29 8.99 -2.08
N ALA A 8 -11.53 8.48 -2.09
CA ALA A 8 -12.14 7.87 -0.92
C ALA A 8 -11.37 6.63 -0.41
N SER A 9 -10.68 5.89 -1.30
CA SER A 9 -9.90 4.72 -0.89
C SER A 9 -8.61 5.05 -0.14
N HIS A 10 -8.09 6.29 -0.20
CA HIS A 10 -6.87 6.64 0.54
C HIS A 10 -7.05 6.40 2.04
N GLU A 11 -8.26 6.56 2.58
CA GLU A 11 -8.53 6.27 3.98
C GLU A 11 -8.40 4.77 4.27
N ASP A 12 -8.91 3.91 3.39
CA ASP A 12 -8.83 2.46 3.54
C ASP A 12 -7.42 1.92 3.33
N VAL A 13 -6.70 2.44 2.34
CA VAL A 13 -5.26 2.18 2.16
C VAL A 13 -4.49 2.64 3.39
N SER A 14 -4.76 3.83 3.92
CA SER A 14 -4.15 4.33 5.16
C SER A 14 -4.42 3.41 6.35
N LYS A 15 -5.67 2.93 6.53
CA LYS A 15 -6.03 1.95 7.57
C LYS A 15 -5.26 0.64 7.39
N ARG A 16 -5.07 0.15 6.17
CA ARG A 16 -4.26 -1.06 5.89
C ARG A 16 -2.79 -0.86 6.23
N LEU A 17 -2.21 0.27 5.83
CA LEU A 17 -0.82 0.63 6.14
C LEU A 17 -0.60 0.79 7.65
N LYS A 18 -1.54 1.37 8.39
CA LYS A 18 -1.48 1.46 9.87
C LYS A 18 -1.44 0.08 10.53
N ARG A 19 -2.18 -0.91 10.00
CA ARG A 19 -2.09 -2.31 10.48
C ARG A 19 -0.72 -2.92 10.19
N ALA A 20 -0.22 -2.74 8.97
CA ALA A 20 1.13 -3.20 8.60
C ALA A 20 2.22 -2.57 9.48
N LYS A 21 2.09 -1.28 9.82
CA LYS A 21 2.95 -0.58 10.78
C LYS A 21 2.95 -1.26 12.14
N GLY A 22 1.78 -1.57 12.72
CA GLY A 22 1.70 -2.27 14.00
C GLY A 22 2.36 -3.66 13.97
N HIS A 23 2.21 -4.40 12.87
CA HIS A 23 2.93 -5.66 12.69
C HIS A 23 4.44 -5.48 12.61
N LEU A 24 4.92 -4.43 11.94
CA LEU A 24 6.34 -4.11 11.86
C LEU A 24 6.93 -3.72 13.22
N GLU A 25 6.20 -2.93 14.01
CA GLU A 25 6.59 -2.61 15.39
C GLU A 25 6.73 -3.87 16.24
N THR A 26 5.84 -4.86 16.06
CA THR A 26 5.98 -6.16 16.71
C THR A 26 7.22 -6.91 16.25
N VAL A 27 7.54 -6.94 14.94
CA VAL A 27 8.77 -7.58 14.44
C VAL A 27 10.01 -6.98 15.09
N ILE A 28 10.07 -5.65 15.19
CA ILE A 28 11.20 -4.95 15.82
C ILE A 28 11.36 -5.38 17.28
N LYS A 29 10.25 -5.46 18.04
CA LYS A 29 10.26 -5.98 19.42
C LYS A 29 10.70 -7.43 19.48
N MET A 30 10.19 -8.29 18.60
CA MET A 30 10.58 -9.71 18.57
C MET A 30 12.07 -9.91 18.33
N ILE A 31 12.70 -9.06 17.52
CA ILE A 31 14.15 -9.08 17.30
C ILE A 31 14.88 -8.62 18.56
N ALA A 32 14.44 -7.52 19.19
CA ALA A 32 15.03 -7.01 20.43
C ALA A 32 14.90 -8.02 21.59
N ASP A 33 13.82 -8.78 21.63
CA ASP A 33 13.53 -9.83 22.61
C ASP A 33 14.19 -11.19 22.26
N GLU A 34 15.06 -11.23 21.24
CA GLU A 34 15.78 -12.43 20.78
C GLU A 34 14.87 -13.64 20.51
N ARG A 35 13.68 -13.39 19.96
CA ARG A 35 12.74 -14.48 19.62
C ARG A 35 13.27 -15.38 18.51
N ALA A 36 12.73 -16.60 18.46
CA ALA A 36 13.05 -17.59 17.44
C ALA A 36 12.98 -17.02 16.02
N CYS A 37 14.04 -17.23 15.24
CA CYS A 37 14.17 -16.68 13.88
C CYS A 37 12.99 -17.03 12.97
N VAL A 38 12.41 -18.23 13.12
CA VAL A 38 11.26 -18.68 12.32
C VAL A 38 10.01 -17.85 12.62
N ASP A 39 9.77 -17.49 13.89
CA ASP A 39 8.64 -16.65 14.28
C ASP A 39 8.78 -15.24 13.72
N VAL A 40 9.98 -14.67 13.82
CA VAL A 40 10.32 -13.34 13.26
C VAL A 40 10.13 -13.34 11.75
N ALA A 41 10.65 -14.35 11.05
CA ALA A 41 10.54 -14.47 9.60
C ALA A 41 9.07 -14.59 9.15
N ARG A 42 8.26 -15.37 9.87
CA ARG A 42 6.83 -15.50 9.59
C ARG A 42 6.09 -14.17 9.78
N GLN A 43 6.40 -13.44 10.85
CA GLN A 43 5.78 -12.14 11.11
C GLN A 43 6.21 -11.10 10.08
N LEU A 44 7.48 -11.09 9.68
CA LEU A 44 7.98 -10.23 8.60
C LEU A 44 7.31 -10.53 7.26
N HIS A 45 7.11 -11.82 6.94
CA HIS A 45 6.36 -12.21 5.74
C HIS A 45 4.92 -11.69 5.75
N ALA A 46 4.25 -11.72 6.91
CA ALA A 46 2.92 -11.14 7.06
C ALA A 46 2.91 -9.62 6.83
N VAL A 47 3.94 -8.89 7.29
CA VAL A 47 4.10 -7.45 7.00
C VAL A 47 4.22 -7.22 5.50
N THR A 48 5.10 -7.94 4.81
CA THR A 48 5.28 -7.81 3.35
C THR A 48 3.99 -8.08 2.60
N LYS A 49 3.25 -9.13 2.97
CA LYS A 49 1.95 -9.44 2.35
C LYS A 49 0.92 -8.32 2.56
N ALA A 50 0.87 -7.74 3.76
CA ALA A 50 -0.02 -6.62 4.06
C ALA A 50 0.32 -5.37 3.24
N LEU A 51 1.61 -5.08 3.07
CA LEU A 51 2.08 -3.97 2.23
C LEU A 51 1.74 -4.20 0.75
N SER A 52 2.00 -5.38 0.21
CA SER A 52 1.64 -5.72 -1.18
C SER A 52 0.13 -5.60 -1.43
N ALA A 53 -0.69 -6.04 -0.48
CA ALA A 53 -2.15 -5.90 -0.57
C ALA A 53 -2.60 -4.43 -0.51
N ALA A 54 -1.98 -3.59 0.33
CA ALA A 54 -2.28 -2.17 0.38
C ALA A 54 -1.86 -1.46 -0.91
N LYS A 55 -0.68 -1.80 -1.45
CA LYS A 55 -0.17 -1.29 -2.73
C LYS A 55 -1.12 -1.61 -3.88
N SER A 56 -1.54 -2.87 -4.01
CA SER A 56 -2.47 -3.30 -5.06
C SER A 56 -3.78 -2.49 -5.01
N VAL A 57 -4.40 -2.36 -3.84
CA VAL A 57 -5.64 -1.56 -3.68
C VAL A 57 -5.44 -0.10 -4.09
N TYR A 58 -4.32 0.51 -3.70
CA TYR A 58 -4.01 1.90 -4.08
C TYR A 58 -3.90 2.09 -5.60
N ILE A 59 -3.19 1.19 -6.27
CA ILE A 59 -2.99 1.29 -7.73
C ILE A 59 -4.30 1.04 -8.47
N HIS A 60 -5.08 0.02 -8.06
CA HIS A 60 -6.36 -0.28 -8.70
C HIS A 60 -7.36 0.88 -8.55
N ASP A 61 -7.48 1.47 -7.35
CA ASP A 61 -8.36 2.61 -7.12
C ASP A 61 -7.98 3.82 -7.97
N HIS A 62 -6.68 4.10 -8.12
CA HIS A 62 -6.21 5.17 -9.00
C HIS A 62 -6.56 4.91 -10.47
N ILE A 63 -6.39 3.67 -10.95
CA ILE A 63 -6.74 3.30 -12.34
C ILE A 63 -8.25 3.44 -12.56
N GLU A 64 -9.09 2.94 -11.65
CA GLU A 64 -10.55 3.06 -11.74
C GLU A 64 -10.97 4.53 -11.79
N HIS A 65 -10.40 5.38 -10.93
CA HIS A 65 -10.71 6.81 -10.91
C HIS A 65 -10.32 7.55 -12.20
N CYS A 66 -9.18 7.19 -12.78
CA CYS A 66 -8.74 7.75 -14.06
C CYS A 66 -9.62 7.31 -15.23
N LEU A 67 -10.23 6.12 -15.18
CA LEU A 67 -11.11 5.58 -16.20
C LEU A 67 -12.57 6.07 -16.10
N ASP A 68 -13.04 6.45 -14.91
CA ASP A 68 -14.42 6.91 -14.63
C ASP A 68 -14.78 8.30 -15.25
N GLY A 69 -13.97 8.81 -16.19
CA GLY A 69 -14.43 9.77 -17.20
C GLY A 69 -14.59 11.23 -16.76
N ASN A 70 -14.29 11.58 -15.50
CA ASN A 70 -14.31 12.98 -15.05
C ASN A 70 -13.05 13.79 -15.41
N HIS A 71 -12.10 13.18 -16.11
CA HIS A 71 -10.86 13.81 -16.54
C HIS A 71 -10.86 13.96 -18.06
N LYS A 72 -10.90 15.21 -18.54
CA LYS A 72 -10.82 15.54 -19.98
C LYS A 72 -9.47 15.18 -20.62
N ASP A 73 -8.47 14.90 -19.80
CA ASP A 73 -7.16 14.43 -20.21
C ASP A 73 -6.87 13.14 -19.43
N LEU A 74 -6.99 12.00 -20.10
CA LEU A 74 -6.44 10.75 -19.62
C LEU A 74 -4.91 10.90 -19.63
N ASP A 75 -4.31 11.07 -18.45
CA ASP A 75 -2.86 11.04 -18.31
C ASP A 75 -2.37 9.60 -18.42
N LEU A 76 -2.28 9.14 -19.67
CA LEU A 76 -1.81 7.80 -20.02
C LEU A 76 -0.38 7.57 -19.52
N ASP A 77 0.41 8.63 -19.36
CA ASP A 77 1.77 8.52 -18.86
C ASP A 77 1.76 8.28 -17.34
N GLU A 78 0.90 8.96 -16.57
CA GLU A 78 0.67 8.65 -15.15
C GLU A 78 0.19 7.21 -14.94
N ILE A 79 -0.77 6.74 -15.76
CA ILE A 79 -1.25 5.34 -15.70
C ILE A 79 -0.13 4.35 -16.02
N LYS A 80 0.68 4.61 -17.05
CA LYS A 80 1.83 3.75 -17.38
C LYS A 80 2.84 3.70 -16.23
N GLU A 81 3.14 4.84 -15.61
CA GLU A 81 4.08 4.90 -14.50
C GLU A 81 3.58 4.11 -13.29
N ILE A 82 2.32 4.29 -12.87
CA ILE A 82 1.80 3.61 -11.68
C ILE A 82 1.66 2.08 -11.90
N THR A 83 1.36 1.66 -13.13
CA THR A 83 1.22 0.23 -13.47
C THR A 83 2.54 -0.54 -13.33
N LYS A 84 3.69 0.13 -13.43
CA LYS A 84 5.02 -0.50 -13.18
C LYS A 84 5.16 -1.05 -11.76
N TYR A 85 4.34 -0.57 -10.84
CA TYR A 85 4.37 -0.94 -9.43
C TYR A 85 3.32 -1.98 -9.05
N ILE A 86 2.63 -2.62 -10.00
CA ILE A 86 1.78 -3.78 -9.75
C ILE A 86 2.68 -5.01 -9.51
#